data_AF-A0A914T4M3-F1
#
_entry.id   AF-A0A914T4M3-F1
#
_cell.length_a   1.000
_cell.length_b   1.000
_cell.length_c   1.000
_cell.angle_alpha   90.00
_cell.angle_beta   90.00
_cell.angle_gamma   90.00
#
_symmetry.space_group_name_H-M   'P 1'
#
loop_
_entity.id
_entity.type
_entity.pdbx_description
1 polymer ?
#
loop_
_entity_poly.entity_id
_entity_poly.type
_entity_poly.pdbx_seq_one_letter_code
_entity_poly.pdbx_strand_id
1 'polypeptide(L)'
;MPAEYPNTWSDYVRGFCYVSSTYFVPVNDTSSIEYKQEKMVHGYYQWVPFILFIQAISIYLPNVAWKTFQKTRSIDFQHVVEKAKTLRFETGDEHQKSIKDIVSYLKQRLQHQGTSHGYSYVGFGMKSALAHIFAKTLTILVILFEISFINTNFGPAPDNFWGLTMFHQGLTNSRWNESGVFPRVTFCDFKQPTFGGKPPQRTVQCVLMVNMLNEKIFIFVWLWLAVCLIISIIDLIYTIVTLFIPYLRRKAVRNYVQALSHSSANSITTTSSSVSMIDDYKLIDFAAHILGADGVHMFQFINFHAGPLIANEIGSALFTSIYNEDAPPRPPSRFEPPRFDNTTLVFGEDQGKSHC
;
A
#
# COMPACT_ATOMS: atom_id res chain seq x y z
N MET A 1 22.29 -45.88 -6.52
CA MET A 1 23.65 -46.24 -6.06
C MET A 1 23.91 -47.69 -6.40
N PRO A 2 25.17 -48.10 -6.63
CA PRO A 2 25.49 -49.51 -6.86
C PRO A 2 25.04 -50.38 -5.68
N ALA A 3 24.54 -51.58 -5.96
CA ALA A 3 23.96 -52.49 -4.96
C ALA A 3 24.99 -53.01 -3.93
N GLU A 4 26.28 -52.82 -4.20
CA GLU A 4 27.40 -53.27 -3.37
C GLU A 4 27.62 -52.42 -2.11
N TYR A 5 27.07 -51.20 -2.05
CA TYR A 5 27.30 -50.30 -0.91
C TYR A 5 26.32 -50.54 0.25
N PRO A 6 26.79 -50.56 1.51
CA PRO A 6 25.91 -50.62 2.67
C PRO A 6 25.10 -49.33 2.82
N ASN A 7 23.94 -49.41 3.49
CA ASN A 7 23.02 -48.28 3.66
C ASN A 7 23.69 -47.04 4.30
N THR A 8 24.60 -47.23 5.25
CA THR A 8 25.35 -46.15 5.91
C THR A 8 26.21 -45.34 4.91
N TRP A 9 26.82 -46.02 3.94
CA TRP A 9 27.54 -45.38 2.86
C TRP A 9 26.60 -44.64 1.91
N SER A 10 25.40 -45.18 1.69
CA SER A 10 24.38 -44.50 0.87
C SER A 10 23.92 -43.19 1.50
N ASP A 11 23.70 -43.17 2.81
CA ASP A 11 23.29 -41.96 3.52
C ASP A 11 24.41 -40.92 3.56
N TYR A 12 25.66 -41.35 3.76
CA TYR A 12 26.83 -40.47 3.68
C TYR A 12 26.96 -39.82 2.30
N VAL A 13 26.90 -40.60 1.21
CA VAL A 13 27.03 -40.07 -0.16
C VAL A 13 25.86 -39.16 -0.49
N ARG A 14 24.64 -39.47 -0.02
CA ARG A 14 23.48 -38.57 -0.19
C ARG A 14 23.71 -37.22 0.49
N GLY A 15 24.20 -37.20 1.72
CA GLY A 15 24.54 -35.98 2.44
C GLY A 15 25.69 -35.21 1.78
N PHE A 16 26.76 -35.92 1.40
CA PHE A 16 27.92 -35.34 0.72
C PHE A 16 27.53 -34.67 -0.58
N CYS A 17 26.74 -35.33 -1.43
CA CYS A 17 26.29 -34.79 -2.72
C CYS A 17 25.23 -33.70 -2.60
N TYR A 18 24.53 -33.60 -1.46
CA TYR A 18 23.64 -32.49 -1.17
C TYR A 18 24.43 -31.22 -0.77
N VAL A 19 25.51 -31.39 -0.01
CA VAL A 19 26.34 -30.27 0.45
C VAL A 19 27.34 -29.83 -0.64
N SER A 20 27.87 -30.79 -1.38
CA SER A 20 28.86 -30.59 -2.42
C SER A 20 28.22 -30.17 -3.73
N SER A 21 28.97 -29.43 -4.55
CA SER A 21 28.55 -29.00 -5.87
C SER A 21 28.24 -30.19 -6.79
N THR A 22 27.10 -30.14 -7.46
CA THR A 22 26.71 -31.09 -8.50
C THR A 22 26.70 -30.40 -9.86
N TYR A 23 26.82 -31.18 -10.93
CA TYR A 23 26.86 -30.68 -12.31
C TYR A 23 25.85 -31.41 -13.21
N PHE A 24 25.41 -30.75 -14.28
CA PHE A 24 24.49 -31.31 -15.27
C PHE A 24 25.22 -31.68 -16.55
N VAL A 25 24.93 -32.87 -17.09
CA VAL A 25 25.44 -33.32 -18.39
C VAL A 25 24.24 -33.64 -19.30
N PRO A 26 24.08 -32.95 -20.44
CA PRO A 26 23.04 -33.29 -21.40
C PRO A 26 23.32 -34.64 -22.06
N VAL A 27 22.27 -35.44 -22.27
CA VAL A 27 22.36 -36.85 -22.71
C VAL A 27 23.01 -37.02 -24.09
N ASN A 28 22.98 -36.00 -24.95
CA ASN A 28 23.42 -36.08 -26.35
C ASN A 28 24.85 -35.57 -26.62
N ASP A 29 25.61 -35.17 -25.59
CA ASP A 29 26.88 -34.48 -25.81
C ASP A 29 28.03 -35.19 -25.05
N THR A 30 28.67 -36.15 -25.74
CA THR A 30 29.83 -36.90 -25.24
C THR A 30 31.16 -36.18 -25.48
N SER A 31 31.13 -34.92 -25.92
CA SER A 31 32.30 -34.10 -26.17
C SER A 31 32.89 -33.58 -24.83
N SER A 32 34.03 -34.17 -24.44
CA SER A 32 34.88 -33.84 -23.28
C SER A 32 34.16 -33.47 -21.97
N ILE A 33 33.85 -34.52 -21.20
CA ILE A 33 33.37 -34.47 -19.80
C ILE A 33 34.22 -33.53 -18.90
N GLU A 34 35.51 -33.33 -19.22
CA GLU A 34 36.42 -32.41 -18.51
C GLU A 34 36.13 -30.92 -18.73
N TYR A 35 35.62 -30.48 -19.89
CA TYR A 35 35.48 -29.03 -20.20
C TYR A 35 34.13 -28.43 -19.74
N LYS A 36 33.10 -29.27 -19.50
CA LYS A 36 31.80 -28.84 -18.96
C LYS A 36 31.71 -28.90 -17.43
N GLN A 37 32.66 -29.57 -16.77
CA GLN A 37 32.73 -29.71 -15.30
C GLN A 37 32.83 -28.36 -14.58
N GLU A 38 33.42 -27.34 -15.21
CA GLU A 38 33.57 -26.00 -14.62
C GLU A 38 32.32 -25.12 -14.71
N LYS A 39 31.36 -25.41 -15.61
CA LYS A 39 30.35 -24.40 -16.00
C LYS A 39 29.00 -24.43 -15.28
N MET A 40 28.66 -25.49 -14.54
CA MET A 40 27.38 -25.56 -13.82
C MET A 40 27.52 -26.24 -12.47
N VAL A 41 28.16 -25.53 -11.54
CA VAL A 41 28.24 -25.90 -10.13
C VAL A 41 26.95 -25.44 -9.44
N HIS A 42 26.01 -26.35 -9.22
CA HIS A 42 24.71 -26.02 -8.64
C HIS A 42 24.70 -26.01 -7.10
N GLY A 43 25.48 -25.11 -6.49
CA GLY A 43 25.50 -24.90 -5.03
C GLY A 43 24.50 -23.86 -4.52
N TYR A 44 23.81 -23.14 -5.41
CA TYR A 44 22.96 -22.01 -5.04
C TYR A 44 21.66 -22.40 -4.31
N TYR A 45 21.22 -23.65 -4.42
CA TYR A 45 19.96 -24.11 -3.82
C TYR A 45 19.92 -23.98 -2.29
N GLN A 46 21.08 -24.10 -1.65
CA GLN A 46 21.24 -23.91 -0.20
C GLN A 46 20.90 -22.47 0.21
N TRP A 47 21.10 -21.52 -0.71
CA TRP A 47 20.90 -20.10 -0.50
C TRP A 47 19.51 -19.61 -0.91
N VAL A 48 18.74 -20.40 -1.66
CA VAL A 48 17.41 -20.00 -2.17
C VAL A 48 16.48 -19.51 -1.07
N PRO A 49 16.33 -20.17 0.10
CA PRO A 49 15.45 -19.67 1.17
C PRO A 49 15.90 -18.30 1.70
N PHE A 50 17.21 -18.09 1.86
CA PHE A 50 17.77 -16.83 2.33
C PHE A 50 17.61 -15.71 1.29
N ILE A 51 17.80 -16.03 0.02
CA ILE A 51 17.57 -15.12 -1.09
C ILE A 51 16.10 -14.68 -1.08
N LEU A 52 15.15 -15.63 -1.11
CA LEU A 52 13.72 -15.31 -1.08
C LEU A 52 13.33 -14.46 0.14
N PHE A 53 13.94 -14.71 1.30
CA PHE A 53 13.73 -13.90 2.50
C PHE A 53 14.25 -12.47 2.33
N ILE A 54 15.45 -12.30 1.76
CA ILE A 54 16.02 -10.98 1.46
C ILE A 54 15.14 -10.25 0.43
N GLN A 55 14.66 -10.93 -0.61
CA GLN A 55 13.76 -10.35 -1.61
C GLN A 55 12.46 -9.86 -0.96
N ALA A 56 11.89 -10.64 -0.04
CA ALA A 56 10.70 -10.22 0.71
C ALA A 56 10.94 -8.96 1.56
N ILE A 57 12.12 -8.87 2.21
CA ILE A 57 12.52 -7.67 2.96
C ILE A 57 12.68 -6.47 2.02
N SER A 58 13.39 -6.63 0.90
CA SER A 58 13.62 -5.58 -0.08
C SER A 58 12.31 -4.96 -0.57
N ILE A 59 11.31 -5.79 -0.88
CA ILE A 59 9.97 -5.35 -1.32
C ILE A 59 9.21 -4.59 -0.21
N TYR A 60 9.47 -4.91 1.07
CA TYR A 60 8.83 -4.25 2.21
C TYR A 60 9.44 -2.88 2.55
N LEU A 61 10.74 -2.66 2.28
CA LEU A 61 11.48 -1.46 2.66
C LEU A 61 10.85 -0.13 2.17
N PRO A 62 10.36 0.02 0.93
CA PRO A 62 9.75 1.27 0.47
C PRO A 62 8.56 1.72 1.32
N ASN A 63 7.75 0.79 1.81
CA ASN A 63 6.60 1.09 2.66
C ASN A 63 7.05 1.57 4.05
N VAL A 64 8.06 0.93 4.63
CA VAL A 64 8.65 1.35 5.91
C VAL A 64 9.26 2.75 5.77
N ALA A 65 10.00 2.99 4.70
CA ALA A 65 10.59 4.29 4.40
C ALA A 65 9.49 5.36 4.30
N TRP A 66 8.44 5.12 3.52
CA TRP A 66 7.29 6.02 3.40
C TRP A 66 6.65 6.36 4.75
N LYS A 67 6.29 5.34 5.54
CA LYS A 67 5.66 5.54 6.86
C LYS A 67 6.56 6.36 7.79
N THR A 68 7.87 6.12 7.74
CA THR A 68 8.85 6.85 8.56
C THR A 68 8.96 8.30 8.10
N PHE A 69 9.03 8.57 6.79
CA PHE A 69 9.05 9.93 6.25
C PHE A 69 7.76 10.70 6.52
N GLN A 70 6.61 10.03 6.56
CA GLN A 70 5.33 10.68 6.80
C GLN A 70 5.17 11.13 8.25
N LYS A 71 5.70 10.38 9.23
CA LYS A 71 5.65 10.76 10.66
C LYS A 71 6.31 12.10 10.96
N THR A 72 7.31 12.48 10.18
CA THR A 72 8.02 13.76 10.33
C THR A 72 7.25 14.95 9.73
N ARG A 73 6.10 14.71 9.09
CA ARG A 73 5.29 15.78 8.48
C ARG A 73 4.30 16.37 9.47
N SER A 74 3.92 17.62 9.22
CA SER A 74 3.01 18.41 10.08
C SER A 74 1.62 17.80 10.26
N ILE A 75 1.17 16.97 9.31
CA ILE A 75 -0.10 16.25 9.38
C ILE A 75 0.22 14.76 9.34
N ASP A 76 0.00 14.08 10.46
CA ASP A 76 0.12 12.63 10.54
C ASP A 76 -1.10 11.96 9.88
N PHE A 77 -0.90 11.44 8.67
CA PHE A 77 -1.94 10.76 7.91
C PHE A 77 -2.34 9.44 8.57
N GLN A 78 -1.41 8.75 9.22
CA GLN A 78 -1.68 7.48 9.86
C GLN A 78 -2.66 7.69 11.01
N HIS A 79 -2.40 8.66 11.88
CA HIS A 79 -3.29 9.01 12.98
C HIS A 79 -4.69 9.41 12.52
N VAL A 80 -4.79 10.26 11.49
CA VAL A 80 -6.08 10.71 10.93
C VAL A 80 -6.85 9.54 10.31
N VAL A 81 -6.19 8.67 9.55
CA VAL A 81 -6.82 7.52 8.92
C VAL A 81 -7.23 6.47 9.95
N GLU A 82 -6.42 6.22 10.97
CA GLU A 82 -6.76 5.29 12.06
C GLU A 82 -7.98 5.78 12.84
N LYS A 83 -8.02 7.06 13.24
CA LYS A 83 -9.23 7.65 13.84
C LYS A 83 -10.43 7.62 12.89
N ALA A 84 -10.24 7.90 11.61
CA ALA A 84 -11.33 7.82 10.64
C ALA A 84 -11.86 6.39 10.46
N LYS A 85 -11.05 5.35 10.68
CA LYS A 85 -11.51 3.96 10.67
C LYS A 85 -12.36 3.62 11.90
N THR A 86 -12.06 4.18 13.08
CA THR A 86 -12.85 3.91 14.30
C THR A 86 -14.26 4.48 14.20
N LEU A 87 -14.43 5.60 13.49
CA LEU A 87 -15.75 6.19 13.19
C LEU A 87 -16.73 5.20 12.51
N ARG A 88 -16.25 4.13 11.86
CA ARG A 88 -17.15 3.11 11.29
C ARG A 88 -17.94 2.33 12.35
N PHE A 89 -17.42 2.28 13.57
CA PHE A 89 -17.97 1.48 14.65
C PHE A 89 -18.62 2.33 15.74
N GLU A 90 -18.45 3.65 15.68
CA GLU A 90 -19.04 4.61 16.61
C GLU A 90 -20.45 5.00 16.13
N THR A 91 -21.37 5.34 17.03
CA THR A 91 -22.74 5.74 16.67
C THR A 91 -23.27 6.83 17.62
N GLY A 92 -24.13 7.71 17.11
CA GLY A 92 -24.77 8.75 17.92
C GLY A 92 -23.81 9.88 18.32
N ASP A 93 -23.84 10.28 19.59
CA ASP A 93 -23.09 11.43 20.11
C ASP A 93 -21.57 11.21 20.07
N GLU A 94 -21.10 9.97 20.29
CA GLU A 94 -19.68 9.63 20.23
C GLU A 94 -19.11 9.83 18.81
N HIS A 95 -19.85 9.38 17.79
CA HIS A 95 -19.48 9.59 16.38
C HIS A 95 -19.33 11.08 16.04
N GLN A 96 -20.30 11.89 16.47
CA GLN A 96 -20.28 13.33 16.21
C GLN A 96 -19.12 14.02 16.95
N LYS A 97 -18.79 13.57 18.16
CA LYS A 97 -17.64 14.08 18.92
C LYS A 97 -16.33 13.73 18.24
N SER A 98 -16.14 12.48 17.82
CA SER A 98 -14.94 12.04 17.12
C SER A 98 -14.74 12.77 15.78
N ILE A 99 -15.82 13.04 15.03
CA ILE A 99 -15.75 13.89 13.83
C ILE A 99 -15.28 15.30 14.18
N LYS A 100 -15.86 15.94 15.21
CA LYS A 100 -15.44 17.28 15.66
C LYS A 100 -13.97 17.30 16.11
N ASP A 101 -13.50 16.25 16.77
CA ASP A 101 -12.10 16.11 17.19
C ASP A 101 -11.15 16.00 15.98
N ILE A 102 -11.52 15.23 14.95
CA ILE A 102 -10.74 15.15 13.70
C ILE A 102 -10.74 16.50 12.97
N VAL A 103 -11.91 17.13 12.83
CA VAL A 103 -12.07 18.41 12.12
C VAL A 103 -11.29 19.53 12.83
N SER A 104 -11.35 19.61 14.16
CA SER A 104 -10.61 20.61 14.94
C SER A 104 -9.09 20.40 14.83
N TYR A 105 -8.62 19.14 14.89
CA TYR A 105 -7.21 18.81 14.64
C TYR A 105 -6.76 19.23 13.23
N LEU A 106 -7.56 18.90 12.20
CA LEU A 106 -7.24 19.27 10.81
C LEU A 106 -7.25 20.79 10.61
N LYS A 107 -8.26 21.48 11.14
CA LYS A 107 -8.37 22.94 11.07
C LYS A 107 -7.16 23.62 11.70
N GLN A 108 -6.78 23.21 12.91
CA GLN A 108 -5.61 23.75 13.61
C GLN A 108 -4.32 23.57 12.78
N ARG A 109 -4.13 22.39 12.18
CA ARG A 109 -2.92 22.07 11.40
C ARG A 109 -2.89 22.76 10.04
N LEU A 110 -4.04 22.89 9.37
CA LEU A 110 -4.15 23.57 8.07
C LEU A 110 -4.00 25.10 8.21
N GLN A 111 -4.59 25.70 9.24
CA GLN A 111 -4.46 27.14 9.52
C GLN A 111 -3.02 27.55 9.82
N HIS A 112 -2.29 26.74 10.60
CA HIS A 112 -0.88 27.01 10.93
C HIS A 112 0.07 26.88 9.73
N GLN A 113 -0.35 26.17 8.68
CA GLN A 113 0.41 26.09 7.43
C GLN A 113 0.12 27.29 6.51
N GLY A 114 -1.11 27.82 6.52
CA GLY A 114 -1.54 28.93 5.66
C GLY A 114 -0.92 30.30 5.98
N THR A 115 -0.40 30.50 7.20
CA THR A 115 0.19 31.79 7.62
C THR A 115 1.63 32.01 7.15
N SER A 116 2.25 31.04 6.49
CA SER A 116 3.57 31.22 5.85
C SER A 116 3.42 31.96 4.52
N HIS A 117 3.03 33.23 4.59
CA HIS A 117 3.02 34.17 3.45
C HIS A 117 4.44 34.43 2.94
N GLY A 118 4.92 33.53 2.09
CA GLY A 118 6.13 33.71 1.29
C GLY A 118 5.85 33.23 -0.12
N TYR A 119 5.79 34.17 -1.06
CA TYR A 119 5.64 34.00 -2.51
C TYR A 119 6.24 32.69 -3.06
N SER A 120 5.42 31.66 -3.19
CA SER A 120 5.74 30.52 -4.03
C SER A 120 4.45 29.94 -4.59
N TYR A 121 4.14 30.31 -5.83
CA TYR A 121 3.06 29.77 -6.64
C TYR A 121 3.15 28.24 -6.86
N VAL A 122 4.14 27.55 -6.27
CA VAL A 122 4.42 26.12 -6.46
C VAL A 122 4.41 25.33 -5.13
N GLY A 123 4.16 25.95 -3.98
CA GLY A 123 4.67 25.42 -2.71
C GLY A 123 3.70 24.97 -1.61
N PHE A 124 2.37 25.16 -1.73
CA PHE A 124 1.47 24.78 -0.62
C PHE A 124 1.08 23.31 -0.67
N GLY A 125 1.52 22.56 0.34
CA GLY A 125 1.08 21.19 0.59
C GLY A 125 1.34 20.25 -0.57
N MET A 126 2.57 20.16 -1.10
CA MET A 126 2.93 19.13 -2.09
C MET A 126 4.05 18.22 -1.61
N LYS A 127 4.57 18.45 -0.40
CA LYS A 127 5.78 17.76 0.09
C LYS A 127 5.47 16.32 0.53
N SER A 128 4.29 16.09 1.11
CA SER A 128 3.85 14.73 1.47
C SER A 128 3.42 13.96 0.23
N ALA A 129 2.66 14.59 -0.67
CA ALA A 129 2.26 14.06 -1.97
C ALA A 129 3.47 13.63 -2.82
N LEU A 130 4.48 14.49 -2.96
CA LEU A 130 5.72 14.15 -3.68
C LEU A 130 6.52 13.03 -3.01
N ALA A 131 6.58 13.01 -1.68
CA ALA A 131 7.23 11.93 -0.96
C ALA A 131 6.50 10.59 -1.17
N HIS A 132 5.17 10.59 -1.31
CA HIS A 132 4.42 9.37 -1.60
C HIS A 132 4.67 8.89 -3.03
N ILE A 133 4.65 9.81 -4.00
CA ILE A 133 5.00 9.50 -5.38
C ILE A 133 6.41 8.92 -5.44
N PHE A 134 7.37 9.51 -4.74
CA PHE A 134 8.73 8.98 -4.64
C PHE A 134 8.76 7.57 -4.06
N ALA A 135 8.03 7.30 -2.98
CA ALA A 135 7.95 5.97 -2.39
C ALA A 135 7.31 4.93 -3.33
N LYS A 136 6.25 5.30 -4.06
CA LYS A 136 5.64 4.43 -5.08
C LYS A 136 6.60 4.14 -6.23
N THR A 137 7.32 5.16 -6.72
CA THR A 137 8.35 4.99 -7.73
C THR A 137 9.48 4.08 -7.24
N LEU A 138 9.94 4.27 -6.00
CA LEU A 138 10.94 3.41 -5.38
C LEU A 138 10.45 1.95 -5.29
N THR A 139 9.16 1.74 -4.97
CA THR A 139 8.54 0.40 -4.95
C THR A 139 8.61 -0.26 -6.33
N ILE A 140 8.29 0.46 -7.40
CA ILE A 140 8.39 -0.04 -8.77
C ILE A 140 9.84 -0.38 -9.12
N LEU A 141 10.79 0.48 -8.77
CA LEU A 141 12.22 0.24 -9.01
C LEU A 141 12.72 -1.01 -8.29
N VAL A 142 12.29 -1.23 -7.04
CA VAL A 142 12.59 -2.45 -6.29
C VAL A 142 12.00 -3.68 -7.00
N ILE A 143 10.74 -3.64 -7.44
CA ILE A 143 10.13 -4.78 -8.16
C ILE A 143 10.89 -5.06 -9.47
N LEU A 144 11.26 -4.03 -10.23
CA LEU A 144 12.04 -4.18 -11.47
C LEU A 144 13.43 -4.79 -11.19
N PHE A 145 14.08 -4.33 -10.11
CA PHE A 145 15.35 -4.91 -9.66
C PHE A 145 15.20 -6.39 -9.30
N GLU A 146 14.15 -6.76 -8.56
CA GLU A 146 13.90 -8.17 -8.18
C GLU A 146 13.64 -9.06 -9.41
N ILE A 147 12.87 -8.59 -10.39
CA ILE A 147 12.65 -9.31 -11.65
C ILE A 147 13.96 -9.48 -12.41
N SER A 148 14.76 -8.41 -12.52
CA SER A 148 16.07 -8.45 -13.19
C SER A 148 17.06 -9.39 -12.47
N PHE A 149 17.06 -9.36 -11.14
CA PHE A 149 17.88 -10.24 -10.30
C PHE A 149 17.51 -11.71 -10.52
N ILE A 150 16.22 -12.03 -10.56
CA ILE A 150 15.74 -13.39 -10.85
C ILE A 150 16.14 -13.81 -12.27
N ASN A 151 15.93 -12.94 -13.27
CA ASN A 151 16.28 -13.24 -14.66
C ASN A 151 17.78 -13.52 -14.85
N THR A 152 18.64 -12.76 -14.16
CA THR A 152 20.09 -12.90 -14.29
C THR A 152 20.63 -14.14 -13.58
N ASN A 153 20.10 -14.48 -12.40
CA ASN A 153 20.64 -15.58 -11.58
C ASN A 153 19.93 -16.93 -11.81
N PHE A 154 18.64 -16.91 -12.15
CA PHE A 154 17.79 -18.11 -12.22
C PHE A 154 17.06 -18.27 -13.56
N GLY A 155 17.13 -17.28 -14.46
CA GLY A 155 16.50 -17.34 -15.77
C GLY A 155 17.39 -18.01 -16.83
N PRO A 156 16.81 -18.75 -17.80
CA PRO A 156 17.52 -19.14 -19.01
C PRO A 156 17.87 -17.91 -19.85
N ALA A 157 19.16 -17.58 -19.92
CA ALA A 157 19.64 -16.60 -20.90
C ALA A 157 19.37 -17.13 -22.33
N PRO A 158 18.88 -16.29 -23.27
CA PRO A 158 18.66 -14.84 -23.19
C PRO A 158 17.19 -14.40 -22.95
N ASP A 159 16.28 -15.29 -22.53
CA ASP A 159 14.86 -14.95 -22.41
C ASP A 159 14.54 -14.19 -21.11
N ASN A 160 14.29 -12.88 -21.24
CA ASN A 160 13.87 -12.02 -20.11
C ASN A 160 12.45 -12.29 -19.62
N PHE A 161 11.61 -12.96 -20.41
CA PHE A 161 10.22 -13.29 -20.09
C PHE A 161 10.02 -14.80 -19.89
N TRP A 162 11.10 -15.49 -19.52
CA TRP A 162 11.11 -16.94 -19.33
C TRP A 162 9.99 -17.44 -18.39
N GLY A 163 9.60 -16.67 -17.38
CA GLY A 163 8.52 -17.06 -16.46
C GLY A 163 7.17 -17.24 -17.16
N LEU A 164 6.85 -16.38 -18.14
CA LEU A 164 5.64 -16.50 -18.97
C LEU A 164 5.75 -17.68 -19.94
N THR A 165 6.91 -17.82 -20.59
CA THR A 165 7.22 -18.93 -21.50
C THR A 165 7.06 -20.28 -20.80
N MET A 166 7.64 -20.42 -19.61
CA MET A 166 7.56 -21.65 -18.80
C MET A 166 6.15 -21.94 -18.30
N PHE A 167 5.39 -20.90 -17.93
CA PHE A 167 4.00 -21.06 -17.52
C PHE A 167 3.14 -21.61 -18.68
N HIS A 168 3.29 -21.03 -19.87
CA HIS A 168 2.57 -21.48 -21.06
C HIS A 168 2.96 -22.90 -21.49
N GLN A 169 4.25 -23.24 -21.40
CA GLN A 169 4.73 -24.60 -21.66
C GLN A 169 4.21 -25.64 -20.66
N GLY A 170 4.07 -25.24 -19.38
CA GLY A 170 3.42 -26.06 -18.37
C GLY A 170 1.96 -26.36 -18.70
N LEU A 171 1.22 -25.38 -19.22
CA LEU A 171 -0.17 -25.58 -19.66
C LEU A 171 -0.29 -26.45 -20.91
N THR A 172 0.64 -26.32 -21.85
CA THR A 172 0.65 -27.09 -23.10
C THR A 172 1.26 -28.48 -22.95
N ASN A 173 1.65 -28.87 -21.72
CA ASN A 173 2.27 -30.16 -21.40
C ASN A 173 3.54 -30.47 -22.25
N SER A 174 4.14 -29.43 -22.83
CA SER A 174 5.36 -29.56 -23.63
C SER A 174 6.55 -29.74 -22.68
N ARG A 175 7.31 -30.82 -22.85
CA ARG A 175 8.44 -31.14 -21.99
C ARG A 175 9.63 -30.27 -22.37
N TRP A 176 9.92 -29.28 -21.54
CA TRP A 176 11.16 -28.52 -21.61
C TRP A 176 12.31 -29.34 -21.00
N ASN A 177 12.97 -30.16 -21.84
CA ASN A 177 14.04 -31.05 -21.40
C ASN A 177 15.45 -30.50 -21.67
N GLU A 178 15.56 -29.25 -22.15
CA GLU A 178 16.79 -28.77 -22.81
C GLU A 178 17.43 -27.49 -22.22
N SER A 179 16.73 -26.61 -21.51
CA SER A 179 17.46 -25.56 -20.76
C SER A 179 17.95 -26.13 -19.43
N GLY A 180 19.23 -26.44 -19.35
CA GLY A 180 19.93 -26.90 -18.14
C GLY A 180 19.96 -25.91 -16.97
N VAL A 181 19.01 -24.99 -16.86
CA VAL A 181 18.87 -24.03 -15.74
C VAL A 181 18.35 -24.72 -14.47
N PHE A 182 17.37 -25.62 -14.63
CA PHE A 182 16.82 -26.44 -13.54
C PHE A 182 16.88 -27.94 -13.88
N PRO A 183 18.07 -28.55 -13.88
CA PRO A 183 18.23 -29.98 -14.18
C PRO A 183 17.62 -30.87 -13.08
N ARG A 184 16.72 -31.77 -13.47
CA ARG A 184 16.09 -32.74 -12.54
C ARG A 184 17.04 -33.86 -12.11
N VAL A 185 18.05 -34.10 -12.94
CA VAL A 185 19.09 -35.11 -12.75
C VAL A 185 20.44 -34.41 -12.80
N THR A 186 21.25 -34.60 -11.76
CA THR A 186 22.62 -34.08 -11.68
C THR A 186 23.61 -35.20 -11.39
N PHE A 187 24.89 -34.95 -11.67
CA PHE A 187 25.99 -35.83 -11.36
C PHE A 187 26.81 -35.24 -10.22
N CYS A 188 27.25 -36.11 -9.32
CA CYS A 188 28.07 -35.78 -8.16
C CYS A 188 29.30 -36.66 -8.16
N ASP A 189 30.45 -36.02 -8.07
CA ASP A 189 31.74 -36.71 -7.93
C ASP A 189 32.15 -36.72 -6.46
N PHE A 190 32.33 -37.91 -5.91
CA PHE A 190 32.85 -38.08 -4.55
C PHE A 190 34.12 -38.93 -4.55
N LYS A 191 35.03 -38.61 -3.64
CA LYS A 191 36.29 -39.35 -3.46
C LYS A 191 36.08 -40.36 -2.33
N GLN A 192 36.21 -41.64 -2.65
CA GLN A 192 36.12 -42.70 -1.64
C GLN A 192 37.48 -42.85 -0.96
N PRO A 193 37.59 -42.66 0.37
CA PRO A 193 38.85 -42.85 1.08
C PRO A 193 39.30 -44.32 1.00
N THR A 194 40.55 -44.55 0.61
CA THR A 194 41.19 -45.87 0.57
C THR A 194 42.52 -45.82 1.33
N PHE A 195 42.91 -46.93 1.95
CA PHE A 195 44.21 -47.03 2.63
C PHE A 195 45.32 -47.23 1.58
N GLY A 196 46.35 -46.38 1.61
CA GLY A 196 47.58 -46.56 0.83
C GLY A 196 47.52 -46.17 -0.66
N GLY A 197 46.93 -45.03 -1.01
CA GLY A 197 46.96 -44.49 -2.37
C GLY A 197 46.15 -43.21 -2.56
N LYS A 198 46.08 -42.70 -3.80
CA LYS A 198 45.18 -41.59 -4.16
C LYS A 198 43.73 -42.11 -4.16
N PRO A 199 42.79 -41.46 -3.45
CA PRO A 199 41.41 -41.94 -3.37
C PRO A 199 40.75 -41.90 -4.76
N PRO A 200 40.11 -43.01 -5.21
CA PRO A 200 39.42 -43.04 -6.50
C PRO A 200 38.18 -42.13 -6.48
N GLN A 201 37.98 -41.40 -7.58
CA GLN A 201 36.78 -40.59 -7.81
C GLN A 201 35.68 -41.46 -8.40
N ARG A 202 34.49 -41.40 -7.80
CA ARG A 202 33.30 -42.12 -8.25
C ARG A 202 32.19 -41.10 -8.54
N THR A 203 31.55 -41.24 -9.69
CA THR A 203 30.41 -40.40 -10.08
C THR A 203 29.11 -41.12 -9.76
N VAL A 204 28.17 -40.42 -9.13
CA VAL A 204 26.82 -40.91 -8.87
C VAL A 204 25.79 -39.98 -9.48
N GLN A 205 24.75 -40.58 -10.05
CA GLN A 205 23.57 -39.87 -10.54
C GLN A 205 22.65 -39.54 -9.36
N CYS A 206 22.29 -38.26 -9.22
CA CYS A 206 21.42 -37.73 -8.18
C CYS A 206 20.12 -37.21 -8.81
N VAL A 207 18.98 -37.52 -8.19
CA VAL A 207 17.69 -36.89 -8.52
C VAL A 207 17.43 -35.83 -7.48
N LEU A 208 17.46 -34.56 -7.89
CA LEU A 208 17.38 -33.43 -6.97
C LEU A 208 15.95 -32.89 -6.95
N MET A 209 15.11 -33.45 -6.07
CA MET A 209 13.70 -33.03 -5.91
C MET A 209 13.58 -31.54 -5.56
N VAL A 210 14.55 -31.00 -4.82
CA VAL A 210 14.62 -29.57 -4.45
C VAL A 210 14.63 -28.68 -5.70
N ASN A 211 15.27 -29.13 -6.77
CA ASN A 211 15.34 -28.35 -8.01
C ASN A 211 13.99 -28.30 -8.73
N MET A 212 13.23 -29.40 -8.71
CA MET A 212 11.87 -29.43 -9.25
C MET A 212 10.93 -28.51 -8.46
N LEU A 213 11.14 -28.39 -7.15
CA LEU A 213 10.37 -27.46 -6.32
C LEU A 213 10.75 -26.01 -6.63
N ASN A 214 12.04 -25.70 -6.68
CA ASN A 214 12.54 -24.35 -6.97
C ASN A 214 12.08 -23.85 -8.34
N GLU A 215 12.08 -24.72 -9.37
CA GLU A 215 11.52 -24.41 -10.69
C GLU A 215 10.10 -23.83 -10.57
N LYS A 216 9.23 -24.46 -9.76
CA LYS A 216 7.84 -24.00 -9.58
C LYS A 216 7.72 -22.75 -8.72
N ILE A 217 8.53 -22.63 -7.67
CA ILE A 217 8.55 -21.45 -6.81
C ILE A 217 8.96 -20.22 -7.63
N PHE A 218 10.04 -20.29 -8.41
CA PHE A 218 10.51 -19.15 -9.17
C PHE A 218 9.56 -18.74 -10.30
N ILE A 219 8.89 -19.68 -10.97
CA ILE A 219 7.81 -19.36 -11.93
C ILE A 219 6.69 -18.59 -11.22
N PHE A 220 6.24 -19.07 -10.06
CA PHE A 220 5.17 -18.41 -9.29
C PHE A 220 5.59 -17.01 -8.83
N VAL A 221 6.77 -16.87 -8.24
CA VAL A 221 7.31 -15.58 -7.76
C VAL A 221 7.46 -14.60 -8.91
N TRP A 222 7.99 -15.03 -10.06
CA TRP A 222 8.17 -14.16 -11.23
C TRP A 222 6.82 -13.65 -11.76
N LEU A 223 5.82 -14.53 -11.91
CA LEU A 223 4.47 -14.14 -12.35
C LEU A 223 3.81 -13.19 -11.34
N TRP A 224 3.95 -13.47 -10.06
CA TRP A 224 3.41 -12.63 -9.00
C TRP A 224 4.04 -11.23 -8.99
N LEU A 225 5.37 -11.13 -9.15
CA LEU A 225 6.07 -9.87 -9.27
C LEU A 225 5.65 -9.08 -10.52
N ALA A 226 5.41 -9.76 -11.65
CA ALA A 226 4.89 -9.13 -12.86
C ALA A 226 3.49 -8.54 -12.65
N VAL A 227 2.58 -9.25 -11.97
CA VAL A 227 1.26 -8.73 -11.60
C VAL A 227 1.38 -7.53 -10.64
N CYS A 228 2.22 -7.65 -9.61
CA CYS A 228 2.46 -6.56 -8.66
C CYS A 228 3.04 -5.31 -9.35
N LEU A 229 3.91 -5.49 -10.35
CA LEU A 229 4.47 -4.40 -11.15
C LEU A 229 3.35 -3.66 -11.91
N ILE A 230 2.46 -4.38 -12.59
CA ILE A 230 1.35 -3.80 -13.34
C ILE A 230 0.43 -3.01 -12.40
N ILE A 231 0.03 -3.59 -11.27
CA ILE A 231 -0.83 -2.93 -10.28
C ILE A 231 -0.15 -1.67 -9.74
N SER A 232 1.14 -1.75 -9.41
CA SER A 232 1.90 -0.61 -8.88
C SER A 232 2.02 0.53 -9.89
N ILE A 233 2.20 0.22 -11.18
CA ILE A 233 2.23 1.21 -12.26
C ILE A 233 0.88 1.91 -12.40
N ILE A 234 -0.23 1.15 -12.42
CA ILE A 234 -1.58 1.72 -12.51
C ILE A 234 -1.86 2.64 -11.32
N ASP A 235 -1.52 2.21 -10.11
CA ASP A 235 -1.70 2.98 -8.88
C ASP A 235 -0.83 4.25 -8.82
N LEU A 236 0.42 4.20 -9.32
CA LEU A 236 1.25 5.37 -9.50
C LEU A 236 0.63 6.36 -10.50
N ILE A 237 0.17 5.88 -11.66
CA ILE A 237 -0.46 6.73 -12.67
C ILE A 237 -1.72 7.39 -12.11
N TYR A 238 -2.58 6.63 -11.42
CA TYR A 238 -3.77 7.16 -10.77
C TYR A 238 -3.43 8.27 -9.75
N THR A 239 -2.38 8.05 -8.95
CA THR A 239 -1.92 9.03 -7.96
C THR A 239 -1.39 10.30 -8.62
N ILE A 240 -0.56 10.18 -9.67
CA ILE A 240 -0.04 11.32 -10.44
C ILE A 240 -1.20 12.11 -11.07
N VAL A 241 -2.09 11.44 -11.77
CA VAL A 241 -3.22 12.06 -12.48
C VAL A 241 -4.12 12.82 -11.50
N THR A 242 -4.42 12.26 -10.34
CA THR A 242 -5.31 12.91 -9.36
C THR A 242 -4.64 14.06 -8.60
N LEU A 243 -3.32 14.02 -8.37
CA LEU A 243 -2.59 15.06 -7.65
C LEU A 243 -2.21 16.26 -8.54
N PHE A 244 -1.73 16.00 -9.76
CA PHE A 244 -1.23 17.05 -10.65
C PHE A 244 -2.33 17.72 -11.49
N ILE A 245 -3.45 17.05 -11.76
CA ILE A 245 -4.54 17.66 -12.54
C ILE A 245 -5.48 18.43 -11.61
N PRO A 246 -5.48 19.78 -11.62
CA PRO A 246 -6.27 20.59 -10.71
C PRO A 246 -7.78 20.42 -10.93
N TYR A 247 -8.21 20.04 -12.13
CA TYR A 247 -9.61 19.70 -12.40
C TYR A 247 -10.06 18.46 -11.62
N LEU A 248 -9.29 17.36 -11.67
CA LEU A 248 -9.63 16.13 -10.96
C LEU A 248 -9.55 16.31 -9.45
N ARG A 249 -8.57 17.09 -8.98
CA ARG A 249 -8.44 17.47 -7.58
C ARG A 249 -9.69 18.20 -7.08
N ARG A 250 -10.16 19.19 -7.82
CA ARG A 250 -11.41 19.92 -7.50
C ARG A 250 -12.64 19.02 -7.56
N LYS A 251 -12.73 18.12 -8.54
CA LYS A 251 -13.82 17.15 -8.64
C LYS A 251 -13.87 16.21 -7.42
N ALA A 252 -12.71 15.73 -6.96
CA ALA A 252 -12.62 14.91 -5.75
C ALA A 252 -13.11 15.68 -4.51
N VAL A 253 -12.64 16.92 -4.32
CA VAL A 253 -13.09 17.77 -3.20
C VAL A 253 -14.59 18.05 -3.26
N ARG A 254 -15.13 18.33 -4.46
CA ARG A 254 -16.56 18.54 -4.66
C ARG A 254 -17.37 17.33 -4.16
N ASN A 255 -16.93 16.11 -4.47
CA ASN A 255 -17.60 14.90 -4.00
C ASN A 255 -17.60 14.79 -2.47
N TYR A 256 -16.52 15.21 -1.80
CA TYR A 256 -16.44 15.19 -0.34
C TYR A 256 -17.34 16.24 0.33
N VAL A 257 -17.57 17.39 -0.30
CA VAL A 257 -18.37 18.49 0.26
C VAL A 257 -19.87 18.35 -0.04
N GLN A 258 -20.26 17.71 -1.15
CA GLN A 258 -21.65 17.62 -1.59
C GLN A 258 -22.57 16.75 -0.71
N ALA A 259 -22.05 15.98 0.25
CA ALA A 259 -22.91 15.19 1.13
C ALA A 259 -23.82 16.04 2.03
N LEU A 260 -23.45 17.29 2.33
CA LEU A 260 -24.28 18.20 3.13
C LEU A 260 -25.45 18.84 2.36
N SER A 261 -25.33 19.05 1.05
CA SER A 261 -26.37 19.75 0.30
C SER A 261 -27.67 18.94 0.23
N HIS A 262 -27.58 17.60 0.22
CA HIS A 262 -28.75 16.73 0.25
C HIS A 262 -29.47 16.70 1.61
N SER A 263 -28.76 16.95 2.72
CA SER A 263 -29.40 17.02 4.05
C SER A 263 -30.03 18.40 4.32
N SER A 264 -29.57 19.47 3.67
CA SER A 264 -30.09 20.83 3.84
C SER A 264 -31.10 21.27 2.77
N ALA A 265 -31.29 20.50 1.69
CA ALA A 265 -32.22 20.81 0.60
C ALA A 265 -33.71 20.78 0.99
N ASN A 266 -34.05 20.40 2.23
CA ASN A 266 -35.41 20.51 2.77
C ASN A 266 -35.76 21.89 3.32
N SER A 267 -34.85 22.87 3.28
CA SER A 267 -35.18 24.24 3.64
C SER A 267 -34.50 25.27 2.73
N ILE A 268 -35.35 26.01 2.01
CA ILE A 268 -35.09 27.27 1.30
C ILE A 268 -34.86 27.11 -0.21
N THR A 269 -35.99 27.11 -0.91
CA THR A 269 -36.14 27.63 -2.27
C THR A 269 -35.74 29.11 -2.36
N THR A 270 -35.31 29.53 -3.55
CA THR A 270 -35.27 30.93 -4.07
C THR A 270 -34.03 31.81 -3.79
N THR A 271 -32.87 31.51 -4.40
CA THR A 271 -31.96 32.48 -5.11
C THR A 271 -30.77 31.73 -5.75
N SER A 272 -30.99 31.11 -6.91
CA SER A 272 -30.14 30.00 -7.42
C SER A 272 -29.01 30.37 -8.38
N SER A 273 -28.72 31.65 -8.66
CA SER A 273 -27.70 32.02 -9.67
C SER A 273 -26.43 32.67 -9.09
N SER A 274 -26.57 33.48 -8.04
CA SER A 274 -25.44 34.15 -7.36
C SER A 274 -24.86 33.31 -6.23
N VAL A 275 -25.69 32.52 -5.53
CA VAL A 275 -25.27 31.63 -4.44
C VAL A 275 -24.41 30.47 -4.97
N SER A 276 -24.73 29.91 -6.13
CA SER A 276 -23.94 28.84 -6.75
C SER A 276 -22.53 29.30 -7.17
N MET A 277 -22.40 30.55 -7.63
CA MET A 277 -21.08 31.14 -7.92
C MET A 277 -20.28 31.42 -6.65
N ILE A 278 -20.95 31.82 -5.57
CA ILE A 278 -20.33 32.04 -4.26
C ILE A 278 -19.78 30.73 -3.68
N ASP A 279 -20.56 29.66 -3.79
CA ASP A 279 -20.15 28.33 -3.33
C ASP A 279 -19.03 27.75 -4.20
N ASP A 280 -19.04 27.99 -5.51
CA ASP A 280 -17.98 27.52 -6.41
C ASP A 280 -16.64 28.24 -6.19
N TYR A 281 -16.61 29.55 -5.91
CA TYR A 281 -15.33 30.20 -5.55
C TYR A 281 -14.80 29.70 -4.21
N LYS A 282 -15.67 29.52 -3.20
CA LYS A 282 -15.27 28.98 -1.89
C LYS A 282 -14.72 27.56 -2.03
N LEU A 283 -15.33 26.74 -2.88
CA LEU A 283 -14.85 25.38 -3.16
C LEU A 283 -13.48 25.39 -3.87
N ILE A 284 -13.29 26.29 -4.83
CA ILE A 284 -12.00 26.44 -5.53
C ILE A 284 -10.91 26.89 -4.56
N ASP A 285 -11.21 27.90 -3.74
CA ASP A 285 -10.29 28.44 -2.74
C ASP A 285 -9.95 27.38 -1.67
N PHE A 286 -10.96 26.66 -1.17
CA PHE A 286 -10.79 25.54 -0.26
C PHE A 286 -9.87 24.46 -0.84
N ALA A 287 -10.10 24.04 -2.09
CA ALA A 287 -9.32 23.00 -2.75
C ALA A 287 -7.91 23.43 -3.15
N ALA A 288 -7.66 24.73 -3.35
CA ALA A 288 -6.39 25.25 -3.83
C ALA A 288 -5.50 25.77 -2.69
N HIS A 289 -6.04 26.62 -1.81
CA HIS A 289 -5.27 27.35 -0.80
C HIS A 289 -5.36 26.73 0.59
N ILE A 290 -6.53 26.18 0.97
CA ILE A 290 -6.73 25.64 2.32
C ILE A 290 -6.28 24.19 2.41
N LEU A 291 -6.77 23.36 1.50
CA LEU A 291 -6.51 21.92 1.52
C LEU A 291 -5.22 21.54 0.77
N GLY A 292 -4.86 22.28 -0.28
CA GLY A 292 -3.67 22.01 -1.10
C GLY A 292 -3.67 20.62 -1.74
N ALA A 293 -2.52 20.16 -2.25
CA ALA A 293 -2.40 18.80 -2.79
C ALA A 293 -2.32 17.74 -1.68
N ASP A 294 -1.65 18.05 -0.56
CA ASP A 294 -1.39 17.15 0.57
C ASP A 294 -2.70 16.84 1.32
N GLY A 295 -3.58 17.83 1.51
CA GLY A 295 -4.87 17.59 2.15
C GLY A 295 -5.83 16.80 1.25
N VAL A 296 -5.84 17.07 -0.06
CA VAL A 296 -6.64 16.25 -1.00
C VAL A 296 -6.15 14.81 -1.01
N HIS A 297 -4.83 14.63 -0.98
CA HIS A 297 -4.21 13.34 -0.89
C HIS A 297 -4.58 12.59 0.41
N MET A 298 -4.57 13.29 1.55
CA MET A 298 -5.05 12.75 2.82
C MET A 298 -6.51 12.31 2.73
N PHE A 299 -7.39 13.12 2.13
CA PHE A 299 -8.79 12.74 1.94
C PHE A 299 -8.97 11.53 1.03
N GLN A 300 -8.10 11.34 0.02
CA GLN A 300 -8.08 10.10 -0.77
C GLN A 300 -7.71 8.88 0.10
N PHE A 301 -6.75 9.01 1.01
CA PHE A 301 -6.43 7.94 1.97
C PHE A 301 -7.60 7.62 2.90
N ILE A 302 -8.30 8.64 3.41
CA ILE A 302 -9.52 8.45 4.22
C ILE A 302 -10.59 7.74 3.37
N ASN A 303 -10.82 8.18 2.14
CA ASN A 303 -11.77 7.55 1.23
C ASN A 303 -11.45 6.07 0.96
N PHE A 304 -10.19 5.73 0.72
CA PHE A 304 -9.79 4.36 0.43
C PHE A 304 -9.83 3.44 1.67
N HIS A 305 -9.46 3.95 2.85
CA HIS A 305 -9.30 3.14 4.05
C HIS A 305 -10.46 3.20 5.03
N ALA A 306 -11.05 4.38 5.23
CA ALA A 306 -12.22 4.62 6.07
C ALA A 306 -13.51 4.69 5.24
N GLY A 307 -13.43 4.72 3.91
CA GLY A 307 -14.59 4.66 3.01
C GLY A 307 -15.15 6.02 2.60
N PRO A 308 -15.96 6.05 1.54
CA PRO A 308 -16.46 7.28 0.95
C PRO A 308 -17.41 8.05 1.87
N LEU A 309 -18.25 7.36 2.65
CA LEU A 309 -19.21 8.01 3.54
C LEU A 309 -18.50 8.86 4.61
N ILE A 310 -17.53 8.27 5.30
CA ILE A 310 -16.76 8.96 6.36
C ILE A 310 -15.89 10.07 5.76
N ALA A 311 -15.27 9.84 4.61
CA ALA A 311 -14.51 10.87 3.91
C ALA A 311 -15.38 12.08 3.56
N ASN A 312 -16.60 11.84 3.10
CA ASN A 312 -17.57 12.89 2.80
C ASN A 312 -18.00 13.63 4.07
N GLU A 313 -18.35 12.92 5.15
CA GLU A 313 -18.75 13.54 6.43
C GLU A 313 -17.66 14.46 6.99
N ILE A 314 -16.40 13.99 7.03
CA ILE A 314 -15.26 14.78 7.51
C ILE A 314 -15.00 15.98 6.58
N GLY A 315 -15.02 15.77 5.25
CA GLY A 315 -14.74 16.83 4.28
C GLY A 315 -15.79 17.94 4.32
N SER A 316 -17.05 17.54 4.42
CA SER A 316 -18.21 18.39 4.60
C SER A 316 -18.18 19.20 5.90
N ALA A 317 -17.91 18.54 7.04
CA ALA A 317 -17.82 19.19 8.33
C ALA A 317 -16.63 20.18 8.39
N LEU A 318 -15.50 19.83 7.78
CA LEU A 318 -14.33 20.70 7.68
C LEU A 318 -14.63 21.95 6.84
N PHE A 319 -15.26 21.80 5.67
CA PHE A 319 -15.66 22.93 4.81
C PHE A 319 -16.59 23.90 5.56
N THR A 320 -17.58 23.35 6.27
CA THR A 320 -18.54 24.13 7.06
C THR A 320 -17.86 24.88 8.21
N SER A 321 -16.98 24.21 8.96
CA SER A 321 -16.27 24.82 10.10
C SER A 321 -15.34 25.97 9.70
N ILE A 322 -14.90 26.01 8.44
CA ILE A 322 -14.03 27.07 7.93
C ILE A 322 -14.84 28.26 7.41
N TYR A 323 -15.89 28.02 6.60
CA TYR A 323 -16.61 29.10 5.93
C TYR A 323 -17.89 29.60 6.63
N ASN A 324 -18.42 28.89 7.64
CA ASN A 324 -19.59 29.35 8.42
C ASN A 324 -19.22 30.07 9.72
N GLU A 325 -17.95 30.11 10.13
CA GLU A 325 -17.50 30.94 11.27
C GLU A 325 -17.36 32.44 10.90
N ASP A 326 -17.29 32.79 9.61
CA ASP A 326 -17.27 34.18 9.13
C ASP A 326 -18.66 34.83 9.04
N ALA A 327 -19.73 34.11 9.40
CA ALA A 327 -21.05 34.72 9.53
C ALA A 327 -21.11 35.49 10.87
N PRO A 328 -21.47 36.79 10.89
CA PRO A 328 -21.65 37.50 12.14
C PRO A 328 -22.60 36.71 13.05
N PRO A 329 -22.35 36.65 14.37
CA PRO A 329 -23.21 35.94 15.29
C PRO A 329 -24.64 36.40 15.04
N ARG A 330 -25.55 35.46 14.72
CA ARG A 330 -26.96 35.81 14.56
C ARG A 330 -27.37 36.52 15.86
N PRO A 331 -27.92 37.74 15.80
CA PRO A 331 -28.47 38.35 16.99
C PRO A 331 -29.49 37.35 17.58
N PRO A 332 -29.52 37.18 18.90
CA PRO A 332 -30.43 36.23 19.54
C PRO A 332 -31.85 36.49 19.04
N SER A 333 -32.46 35.45 18.48
CA SER A 333 -33.83 35.53 18.00
C SER A 333 -34.77 35.64 19.20
N ARG A 334 -35.58 36.71 19.16
CA ARG A 334 -36.86 36.96 19.84
C ARG A 334 -36.84 37.58 21.24
N PHE A 335 -37.33 38.83 21.24
CA PHE A 335 -38.53 39.22 21.98
C PHE A 335 -39.48 38.02 22.21
N GLU A 336 -39.56 37.59 23.45
CA GLU A 336 -40.63 36.76 23.96
C GLU A 336 -41.73 37.72 24.48
N PRO A 337 -42.93 37.77 23.89
CA PRO A 337 -44.02 38.54 24.48
C PRO A 337 -44.45 37.86 25.80
N PRO A 338 -44.78 38.64 26.85
CA PRO A 338 -45.11 38.08 28.15
C PRO A 338 -46.34 37.18 28.05
N ARG A 339 -46.20 35.95 28.55
CA ARG A 339 -47.26 34.96 28.67
C ARG A 339 -48.19 35.43 29.81
N PHE A 340 -49.39 35.89 29.46
CA PHE A 340 -50.47 36.12 30.42
C PHE A 340 -51.03 34.76 30.85
N ASP A 341 -50.73 34.35 32.08
CA ASP A 341 -51.40 33.22 32.72
C ASP A 341 -52.81 33.65 33.17
N ASN A 342 -53.81 33.17 32.44
CA ASN A 342 -55.20 33.17 32.88
C ASN A 342 -55.44 31.91 33.71
N THR A 343 -55.24 31.99 35.03
CA THR A 343 -55.83 30.98 35.93
C THR A 343 -56.15 31.58 37.30
N THR A 344 -57.44 31.51 37.62
CA THR A 344 -58.08 31.59 38.96
C THR A 344 -58.09 32.92 39.71
N LEU A 345 -59.14 33.70 39.44
CA LEU A 345 -59.87 34.44 40.47
C LEU A 345 -60.37 33.44 41.53
N VAL A 346 -59.79 33.47 42.72
CA VAL A 346 -60.39 32.91 43.94
C VAL A 346 -60.73 34.09 44.83
N PHE A 347 -62.03 34.30 45.02
CA PHE A 347 -62.58 35.14 46.07
C PHE A 347 -62.24 34.51 47.43
N GLY A 348 -61.70 35.32 48.33
CA GLY A 348 -61.48 34.96 49.74
C GLY A 348 -61.54 36.23 50.59
N GLU A 349 -62.69 36.44 51.20
CA GLU A 349 -62.98 37.46 52.21
C GLU A 349 -62.08 37.33 53.46
N ASP A 350 -61.73 38.50 54.00
CA ASP A 350 -61.55 38.88 55.41
C ASP A 350 -61.14 37.84 56.46
N GLN A 351 -60.09 38.18 57.23
CA GLN A 351 -60.22 38.59 58.64
C GLN A 351 -58.87 39.14 59.14
N GLY A 352 -58.93 40.29 59.81
CA GLY A 352 -57.75 41.07 60.20
C GLY A 352 -57.11 40.72 61.55
N LYS A 353 -56.45 41.76 62.07
CA LYS A 353 -55.89 41.99 63.42
C LYS A 353 -54.38 41.74 63.62
N SER A 354 -53.67 42.88 63.62
CA SER A 354 -53.02 43.51 64.78
C SER A 354 -51.67 43.00 65.32
N HIS A 355 -50.78 43.98 65.55
CA HIS A 355 -49.64 44.04 66.49
C HIS A 355 -48.42 43.18 66.10
N CYS A 356 -47.18 43.67 66.12
CA CYS A 356 -46.54 44.79 66.80
C CYS A 356 -45.39 45.34 65.93
#